data_AF-A0A9P6S228-F1
#
_entry.id   AF-A0A9P6S228-F1
#
_cell.length_a   1.000
_cell.length_b   1.000
_cell.length_c   1.000
_cell.angle_alpha   90.00
_cell.angle_beta   90.00
_cell.angle_gamma   90.00
#
_symmetry.space_group_name_H-M   'P 1'
#
loop_
_entity.id
_entity.type
_entity.pdbx_description
1 polymer ?
#
loop_
_entity_poly.entity_id
_entity_poly.type
_entity_poly.pdbx_seq_one_letter_code
_entity_poly.pdbx_strand_id
1 'polypeptide(L)'
;MRVAITCFEGDKVQAMFQKYASVLETLSVEQILPSDAAVLEKSMRPKKGPMVLKRFSVMDVHLLDPAVIEDLKKIILRSSFEDLTVAGSVLGKRSVPDYEVEAEALLEASRRAARHGGGGNKSSRNGGKNINNSSTNGTNGSGNGSSSKGKEAVLDDMACATAWGDFLLAIRSKLTHLSVWGKGTNLLLKVLDSRMSESMEMPLLDELSISGDWEQSLFECRWMEAILRSKSKQSIEAANATAAAASAAGVGAAVVSPGTGTGATVLTMPIKQLHLMDLTVQPSEWEQMLKYLDFSQITRFDVRQKNAIIHKTYQWFVEALPAGQMKSRCSIAIHDDGTLDGETILAYEDIIRGKACGQNVMIMVNGYHIFT
;
A
#
# COMPACT_ATOMS: atom_id res chain seq x y z
N MET A 1 -8.48 -6.74 29.23
CA MET A 1 -8.92 -5.62 28.38
C MET A 1 -7.95 -5.52 27.22
N ARG A 2 -8.43 -5.43 25.98
CA ARG A 2 -7.60 -5.32 24.77
C ARG A 2 -7.74 -3.90 24.23
N VAL A 3 -6.63 -3.30 23.81
CA VAL A 3 -6.60 -1.91 23.36
C VAL A 3 -6.24 -1.87 21.88
N ALA A 4 -6.93 -1.02 21.12
CA ALA A 4 -6.60 -0.63 19.76
C ALA A 4 -6.29 0.88 19.75
N ILE A 5 -5.18 1.27 19.12
CA ILE A 5 -4.77 2.68 19.02
C ILE A 5 -4.53 3.01 17.54
N THR A 6 -5.04 4.16 17.11
CA THR A 6 -4.64 4.82 15.88
C THR A 6 -3.93 6.11 16.26
N CYS A 7 -2.74 6.34 15.73
CA CYS A 7 -1.94 7.54 15.96
C CYS A 7 -1.93 8.39 14.70
N PHE A 8 -2.16 9.69 14.86
CA PHE A 8 -2.05 10.70 13.81
C PHE A 8 -0.94 11.70 14.13
N GLU A 9 -0.63 12.56 13.17
CA GLU A 9 0.30 13.66 13.34
C GLU A 9 -0.11 14.56 14.52
N GLY A 10 0.83 14.88 15.40
CA GLY A 10 0.62 15.76 16.56
C GLY A 10 0.06 15.06 17.81
N ASP A 11 -0.34 13.79 17.73
CA ASP A 11 -0.79 13.05 18.91
C ASP A 11 0.34 12.81 19.91
N LYS A 12 0.10 13.11 21.19
CA LYS A 12 1.04 12.82 22.28
C LYS A 12 0.88 11.39 22.79
N VAL A 13 1.33 10.42 21.99
CA VAL A 13 1.09 8.98 22.24
C VAL A 13 2.11 8.33 23.17
N GLN A 14 3.19 9.03 23.54
CA GLN A 14 4.24 8.52 24.41
C GLN A 14 3.72 7.91 25.74
N ALA A 15 2.84 8.64 26.44
CA ALA A 15 2.26 8.17 27.69
C ALA A 15 1.32 6.98 27.48
N MET A 16 0.64 6.92 26.33
CA MET A 16 -0.24 5.81 25.95
C MET A 16 0.57 4.53 25.73
N PHE A 17 1.66 4.59 24.98
CA PHE A 17 2.53 3.43 24.78
C PHE A 17 3.11 2.92 26.10
N GLN A 18 3.53 3.82 27.00
CA GLN A 18 4.04 3.40 28.31
C GLN A 18 2.98 2.74 29.18
N LYS A 19 1.75 3.28 29.19
CA LYS A 19 0.66 2.81 30.04
C LYS A 19 0.00 1.53 29.51
N TYR A 20 -0.12 1.39 28.19
CA TYR A 20 -0.92 0.35 27.55
C TYR A 20 -0.10 -0.69 26.77
N ALA A 21 1.24 -0.61 26.73
CA ALA A 21 2.08 -1.56 25.98
C ALA A 21 1.70 -3.04 26.24
N SER A 22 1.50 -3.44 27.49
CA SER A 22 1.21 -4.84 27.84
C SER A 22 -0.17 -5.33 27.41
N VAL A 23 -1.07 -4.44 26.99
CA VAL A 23 -2.46 -4.76 26.59
C VAL A 23 -2.82 -4.26 25.18
N LEU A 24 -1.86 -3.64 24.48
CA LEU A 24 -2.04 -3.15 23.13
C LEU A 24 -2.02 -4.32 22.14
N GLU A 25 -3.15 -4.58 21.50
CA GLU A 25 -3.31 -5.69 20.55
C GLU A 25 -3.24 -5.21 19.09
N THR A 26 -3.70 -3.98 18.84
CA THR A 26 -3.75 -3.38 17.50
C THR A 26 -3.18 -1.96 17.55
N LEU A 27 -2.28 -1.66 16.62
CA LEU A 27 -1.70 -0.34 16.47
C LEU A 27 -1.69 0.05 14.99
N SER A 28 -2.28 1.20 14.68
CA SER A 28 -2.19 1.84 13.37
C SER A 28 -1.43 3.16 13.52
N VAL A 29 -0.42 3.36 12.69
CA VAL A 29 0.47 4.52 12.74
C VAL A 29 0.36 5.31 11.45
N GLU A 30 -0.03 6.57 11.60
CA GLU A 30 0.01 7.59 10.56
C GLU A 30 0.81 8.78 11.10
N GLN A 31 1.98 9.06 10.51
CA GLN A 31 2.76 10.28 10.82
C GLN A 31 3.17 10.47 12.29
N ILE A 32 3.63 9.42 12.96
CA ILE A 32 4.16 9.55 14.33
C ILE A 32 5.47 10.33 14.36
N LEU A 33 5.70 11.05 15.46
CA LEU A 33 6.94 11.79 15.67
C LEU A 33 8.12 10.86 16.02
N PRO A 34 9.37 11.25 15.71
CA PRO A 34 10.56 10.48 16.07
C PRO A 34 10.65 10.13 17.56
N SER A 35 10.23 11.03 18.45
CA SER A 35 10.23 10.80 19.90
C SER A 35 9.26 9.71 20.34
N ASP A 36 8.14 9.56 19.64
CA ASP A 36 7.11 8.56 19.93
C ASP A 36 7.51 7.20 19.36
N ALA A 37 8.04 7.16 18.13
CA ALA A 37 8.61 5.96 17.52
C ALA A 37 9.72 5.36 18.39
N ALA A 38 10.62 6.20 18.92
CA ALA A 38 11.68 5.77 19.83
C ALA A 38 11.13 5.19 21.15
N VAL A 39 10.01 5.70 21.66
CA VAL A 39 9.36 5.14 22.86
C VAL A 39 8.61 3.86 22.56
N LEU A 40 7.98 3.75 21.39
CA LEU A 40 7.40 2.50 20.92
C LEU A 40 8.47 1.41 20.83
N GLU A 41 9.60 1.68 20.17
CA GLU A 41 10.74 0.74 20.05
C GLU A 41 11.24 0.30 21.43
N LYS A 42 11.42 1.25 22.35
CA LYS A 42 11.86 0.96 23.72
C LYS A 42 10.83 0.15 24.51
N SER A 43 9.55 0.34 24.24
CA SER A 43 8.45 -0.38 24.89
C SER A 43 8.30 -1.80 24.36
N MET A 44 8.74 -2.06 23.12
CA MET A 44 8.76 -3.40 22.52
C MET A 44 9.96 -4.26 22.96
N ARG A 45 10.92 -3.72 23.72
CA ARG A 45 12.10 -4.48 24.15
C ARG A 45 11.73 -5.56 25.18
N PRO A 46 12.27 -6.79 25.06
CA PRO A 46 11.92 -7.93 25.94
C PRO A 46 12.03 -7.65 27.45
N LYS A 47 12.92 -6.74 27.85
CA LYS A 47 13.16 -6.37 29.26
C LYS A 47 11.93 -5.78 29.98
N LYS A 48 10.90 -5.31 29.25
CA LYS A 48 9.67 -4.74 29.82
C LYS A 48 8.48 -5.70 29.86
N GLY A 49 8.71 -6.97 29.52
CA GLY A 49 7.65 -7.95 29.30
C GLY A 49 7.19 -7.96 27.83
N PRO A 50 6.63 -9.09 27.35
CA PRO A 50 6.21 -9.21 25.96
C PRO A 50 5.00 -8.31 25.70
N MET A 51 5.11 -7.42 24.71
CA MET A 51 3.98 -6.69 24.17
C MET A 51 3.07 -7.68 23.43
N VAL A 52 1.75 -7.57 23.59
CA VAL A 52 0.77 -8.49 22.96
C VAL A 52 0.30 -7.94 21.60
N LEU A 53 1.16 -7.15 20.93
CA LEU A 53 0.82 -6.51 19.68
C LEU A 53 0.70 -7.57 18.58
N LYS A 54 -0.52 -7.82 18.14
CA LYS A 54 -0.84 -8.82 17.11
C LYS A 54 -0.97 -8.18 15.74
N ARG A 55 -1.55 -6.97 15.68
CA ARG A 55 -1.84 -6.26 14.44
C ARG A 55 -1.10 -4.94 14.41
N PHE A 56 -0.31 -4.73 13.37
CA PHE A 56 0.43 -3.49 13.18
C PHE A 56 0.20 -2.95 11.77
N SER A 57 -0.21 -1.69 11.66
CA SER A 57 -0.45 -1.01 10.39
C SER A 57 0.39 0.25 10.29
N VAL A 58 1.06 0.43 9.16
CA VAL A 58 1.84 1.63 8.84
C VAL A 58 1.22 2.29 7.62
N MET A 59 0.79 3.54 7.78
CA MET A 59 0.17 4.33 6.74
C MET A 59 1.17 5.33 6.13
N ASP A 60 1.13 5.50 4.81
CA ASP A 60 1.82 6.57 4.08
C ASP A 60 3.32 6.71 4.42
N VAL A 61 4.08 5.63 4.25
CA VAL A 61 5.49 5.50 4.70
C VAL A 61 6.38 6.70 4.34
N HIS A 62 6.27 7.21 3.11
CA HIS A 62 7.00 8.39 2.63
C HIS A 62 6.79 9.69 3.43
N LEU A 63 5.70 9.82 4.19
CA LEU A 63 5.44 10.98 5.05
C LEU A 63 6.09 10.86 6.43
N LEU A 64 6.68 9.70 6.74
CA LEU A 64 7.37 9.47 8.01
C LEU A 64 8.79 10.03 7.95
N ASP A 65 9.23 10.60 9.07
CA ASP A 65 10.63 10.99 9.24
C ASP A 65 11.55 9.75 9.07
N PRO A 66 12.70 9.87 8.40
CA PRO A 66 13.62 8.75 8.20
C PRO A 66 14.00 8.02 9.51
N ALA A 67 14.14 8.73 10.63
CA ALA A 67 14.42 8.11 11.93
C ALA A 67 13.25 7.26 12.42
N VAL A 68 12.01 7.69 12.15
CA VAL A 68 10.79 6.91 12.44
C VAL A 68 10.79 5.63 11.61
N ILE A 69 11.05 5.74 10.31
CA ILE A 69 11.12 4.57 9.39
C ILE A 69 12.12 3.54 9.92
N GLU A 70 13.30 3.96 10.35
CA GLU A 70 14.33 3.06 10.90
C GLU A 70 13.91 2.39 12.21
N ASP A 71 13.22 3.10 13.10
CA ASP A 71 12.70 2.51 14.33
C ASP A 71 11.53 1.55 14.06
N LEU A 72 10.65 1.86 13.10
CA LEU A 72 9.59 0.95 12.66
C LEU A 72 10.15 -0.34 12.03
N LYS A 73 11.18 -0.25 11.19
CA LYS A 73 11.89 -1.43 10.65
C LYS A 73 12.40 -2.32 11.78
N LYS A 74 13.06 -1.75 12.80
CA LYS A 74 13.57 -2.52 13.96
C LYS A 74 12.44 -3.19 14.73
N ILE A 75 11.34 -2.48 14.96
CA ILE A 75 10.15 -3.01 15.63
C ILE A 75 9.61 -4.22 14.85
N ILE A 76 9.41 -4.06 13.54
CA ILE A 76 8.84 -5.09 12.68
C ILE A 76 9.72 -6.33 12.61
N LEU A 77 11.01 -6.15 12.39
CA LEU A 77 11.95 -7.26 12.22
C LEU A 77 12.14 -8.07 13.50
N ARG A 78 11.99 -7.45 14.68
CA ARG A 78 12.12 -8.13 15.99
C ARG A 78 10.81 -8.71 16.51
N SER A 79 9.69 -8.40 15.88
CA SER A 79 8.37 -8.80 16.34
C SER A 79 7.79 -9.93 15.49
N SER A 80 6.80 -10.60 16.06
CA SER A 80 5.99 -11.63 15.38
C SER A 80 4.55 -11.15 15.37
N PHE A 81 4.17 -10.43 14.33
CA PHE A 81 2.80 -9.98 14.13
C PHE A 81 1.97 -11.10 13.49
N GLU A 82 0.70 -11.17 13.88
CA GLU A 82 -0.30 -11.97 13.17
C GLU A 82 -0.66 -11.26 11.86
N ASP A 83 -0.88 -9.94 11.92
CA ASP A 83 -1.18 -9.10 10.76
C ASP A 83 -0.24 -7.88 10.72
N LEU A 84 0.55 -7.76 9.64
CA LEU A 84 1.35 -6.56 9.34
C LEU A 84 0.86 -5.95 8.03
N THR A 85 0.23 -4.78 8.14
CA THR A 85 -0.29 -4.02 7.02
C THR A 85 0.62 -2.84 6.71
N VAL A 86 0.95 -2.66 5.44
CA VAL A 86 1.48 -1.39 4.94
C VAL A 86 0.54 -0.89 3.87
N ALA A 87 0.01 0.32 4.09
CA ALA A 87 -1.00 0.89 3.23
C ALA A 87 -0.76 2.39 2.99
N GLY A 88 -1.15 2.92 1.84
CA GLY A 88 -1.06 4.36 1.63
C GLY A 88 -1.03 4.79 0.18
N SER A 89 -0.95 6.09 -0.01
CA SER A 89 -0.67 6.71 -1.30
C SER A 89 0.82 6.99 -1.48
N VAL A 90 1.26 7.10 -2.72
CA VAL A 90 2.64 7.48 -3.08
C VAL A 90 2.57 8.87 -3.69
N LEU A 91 2.51 9.91 -2.87
CA LEU A 91 2.39 11.30 -3.33
C LEU A 91 3.27 12.20 -2.47
N GLY A 92 4.11 13.04 -3.07
CA GLY A 92 5.07 13.89 -2.33
C GLY A 92 4.47 14.79 -1.24
N LYS A 93 3.16 15.06 -1.31
CA LYS A 93 2.43 15.83 -0.29
C LYS A 93 1.07 15.20 -0.04
N ARG A 94 0.67 15.19 1.24
CA ARG A 94 -0.73 14.95 1.62
C ARG A 94 -1.55 15.96 0.82
N SER A 95 -2.56 15.49 0.08
CA SER A 95 -3.66 16.39 -0.29
C SER A 95 -4.33 16.74 1.03
N VAL A 96 -3.85 17.79 1.67
CA VAL A 96 -4.59 18.48 2.72
C VAL A 96 -5.99 18.69 2.11
N PRO A 97 -7.06 18.16 2.72
CA PRO A 97 -8.39 18.34 2.17
C PRO A 97 -8.61 19.82 1.86
N ASP A 98 -9.17 20.15 0.69
CA ASP A 98 -9.22 21.53 0.18
C ASP A 98 -9.76 22.53 1.22
N TYR A 99 -10.60 22.07 2.17
CA TYR A 99 -11.13 22.87 3.27
C TYR A 99 -10.07 23.38 4.27
N GLU A 100 -8.98 22.65 4.56
CA GLU A 100 -7.95 23.13 5.49
C GLU A 100 -6.99 24.12 4.80
N VAL A 101 -6.71 23.91 3.50
CA VAL A 101 -5.95 24.86 2.69
C VAL A 101 -6.74 26.17 2.52
N GLU A 102 -8.05 26.09 2.29
CA GLU A 102 -8.94 27.26 2.27
C GLU A 102 -9.03 27.94 3.65
N ALA A 103 -9.12 27.16 4.74
CA ALA A 103 -9.16 27.71 6.09
C ALA A 103 -7.85 28.43 6.46
N GLU A 104 -6.70 27.87 6.10
CA GLU A 104 -5.40 28.48 6.33
C GLU A 104 -5.19 29.72 5.44
N ALA A 105 -5.63 29.67 4.17
CA ALA A 105 -5.63 30.84 3.29
C ALA A 105 -6.56 31.96 3.80
N LEU A 106 -7.73 31.62 4.34
CA LEU A 106 -8.66 32.56 4.98
C LEU A 106 -8.08 33.18 6.26
N LEU A 107 -7.39 32.38 7.08
CA LEU A 107 -6.69 32.85 8.28
C LEU A 107 -5.53 33.78 7.93
N GLU A 108 -4.75 33.43 6.91
CA GLU A 108 -3.63 34.22 6.38
C GLU A 108 -4.14 35.56 5.81
N ALA A 109 -5.24 35.53 5.05
CA ALA A 109 -5.91 36.72 4.52
C ALA A 109 -6.44 37.63 5.64
N SER A 110 -7.06 37.05 6.68
CA SER A 110 -7.55 37.77 7.85
C SER A 110 -6.40 38.44 8.64
N ARG A 111 -5.27 37.75 8.81
CA ARG A 111 -4.05 38.33 9.43
C ARG A 111 -3.48 39.50 8.64
N ARG A 112 -3.52 39.45 7.30
CA ARG A 112 -3.07 40.55 6.44
C ARG A 112 -4.02 41.75 6.51
N ALA A 113 -5.33 41.52 6.58
CA ALA A 113 -6.32 42.58 6.77
C ALA A 113 -6.15 43.28 8.14
N ALA A 114 -5.90 42.53 9.22
CA ALA A 114 -5.68 43.09 10.55
C ALA A 114 -4.42 43.97 10.66
N ARG A 115 -3.37 43.67 9.88
CA ARG A 115 -2.13 44.47 9.86
C ARG A 115 -2.27 45.82 9.14
N HIS A 116 -3.25 45.97 8.25
CA HIS A 116 -3.50 47.25 7.55
C HIS A 116 -4.57 48.13 8.21
N GLY A 117 -5.30 47.65 9.22
CA GLY A 117 -6.34 48.41 9.92
C GLY A 117 -5.84 49.32 11.07
N GLY A 118 -4.56 49.25 11.45
CA GLY A 118 -3.98 49.98 12.58
C GLY A 118 -3.21 51.23 12.18
N GLY A 119 -3.85 52.20 11.52
CA GLY A 119 -3.20 53.40 10.99
C GLY A 119 -3.92 54.71 11.34
N GLY A 120 -4.38 54.86 12.57
CA GLY A 120 -5.01 56.09 13.07
C GLY A 120 -4.17 56.76 14.14
N ASN A 121 -3.80 58.02 13.91
CA ASN A 121 -3.11 58.98 14.78
C ASN A 121 -1.59 58.85 14.95
N LYS A 122 -0.87 59.76 14.30
CA LYS A 122 0.12 60.65 14.96
C LYS A 122 0.47 61.86 14.10
N SER A 123 -0.11 63.00 14.50
CA SER A 123 0.57 64.29 14.74
C SER A 123 1.77 64.63 13.84
N SER A 124 1.54 65.49 12.85
CA SER A 124 2.54 66.27 12.14
C SER A 124 3.16 67.35 13.04
N ARG A 125 4.49 67.29 13.28
CA ARG A 125 5.30 68.47 13.65
C ARG A 125 6.80 68.22 13.46
N ASN A 126 7.45 69.14 12.72
CA ASN A 126 8.89 69.34 12.52
C ASN A 126 9.67 68.16 11.90
N GLY A 127 10.63 68.33 11.00
CA GLY A 127 11.37 69.51 10.57
C GLY A 127 12.79 69.05 10.24
N GLY A 128 13.31 69.41 9.07
CA GLY A 128 14.75 69.42 8.81
C GLY A 128 15.35 68.22 8.07
N LYS A 129 15.72 68.51 6.81
CA LYS A 129 17.04 68.27 6.20
C LYS A 129 17.59 66.83 6.14
N ASN A 130 17.68 66.35 4.90
CA ASN A 130 18.91 66.24 4.09
C ASN A 130 19.24 64.84 3.52
N ILE A 131 19.61 64.87 2.23
CA ILE A 131 20.63 64.08 1.51
C ILE A 131 20.18 62.81 0.75
N ASN A 132 20.12 63.02 -0.56
CA ASN A 132 20.72 62.29 -1.68
C ASN A 132 20.31 60.83 -2.04
N ASN A 133 19.91 60.77 -3.32
CA ASN A 133 20.50 59.96 -4.41
C ASN A 133 19.83 58.68 -4.88
N SER A 134 19.79 58.64 -6.22
CA SER A 134 19.77 57.52 -7.17
C SER A 134 18.58 56.58 -7.09
N SER A 135 17.59 56.69 -7.98
CA SER A 135 17.65 56.27 -9.40
C SER A 135 18.04 54.81 -9.59
N THR A 136 17.06 53.91 -9.51
CA THR A 136 17.09 52.64 -10.22
C THR A 136 15.68 52.33 -10.72
N ASN A 137 15.52 52.48 -12.04
CA ASN A 137 14.41 51.94 -12.81
C ASN A 137 14.43 50.41 -12.66
N GLY A 138 13.49 49.86 -11.88
CA GLY A 138 13.16 48.44 -11.90
C GLY A 138 12.09 48.19 -12.95
N THR A 139 12.51 47.79 -14.15
CA THR A 139 11.64 47.20 -15.17
C THR A 139 11.01 45.92 -14.62
N ASN A 140 9.69 45.95 -14.43
CA ASN A 140 8.86 44.77 -14.18
C ASN A 140 8.89 43.85 -15.40
N GLY A 141 9.83 42.91 -15.40
CA GLY A 141 9.76 41.73 -16.25
C GLY A 141 8.86 40.70 -15.60
N SER A 142 7.61 40.60 -16.05
CA SER A 142 6.75 39.44 -15.82
C SER A 142 7.36 38.23 -16.53
N GLY A 143 8.32 37.59 -15.85
CA GLY A 143 8.86 36.29 -16.21
C GLY A 143 7.81 35.22 -15.96
N ASN A 144 7.28 34.66 -17.04
CA ASN A 144 6.38 33.53 -17.05
C ASN A 144 7.15 32.26 -16.59
N GLY A 145 7.31 32.08 -15.28
CA GLY A 145 8.10 31.03 -14.64
C GLY A 145 7.32 29.74 -14.35
N SER A 146 6.60 29.20 -15.33
CA SER A 146 5.75 28.00 -15.14
C SER A 146 6.46 26.66 -15.41
N SER A 147 7.74 26.64 -15.81
CA SER A 147 8.42 25.39 -16.21
C SER A 147 9.31 24.72 -15.14
N SER A 148 9.59 25.35 -14.00
CA SER A 148 10.43 24.76 -12.94
C SER A 148 9.64 23.91 -11.93
N LYS A 149 8.39 24.26 -11.64
CA LYS A 149 7.56 23.57 -10.63
C LYS A 149 7.28 22.11 -10.97
N GLY A 150 7.13 21.78 -12.27
CA GLY A 150 6.87 20.41 -12.71
C GLY A 150 8.04 19.46 -12.48
N LYS A 151 9.29 19.94 -12.63
CA LYS A 151 10.48 19.11 -12.41
C LYS A 151 10.76 18.87 -10.93
N GLU A 152 10.48 19.85 -10.08
CA GLU A 152 10.67 19.74 -8.63
C GLU A 152 9.68 18.76 -8.01
N ALA A 153 8.41 18.78 -8.43
CA ALA A 153 7.38 17.83 -7.98
C ALA A 153 7.71 16.37 -8.37
N VAL A 154 8.21 16.13 -9.60
CA VAL A 154 8.57 14.78 -10.06
C VAL A 154 9.76 14.20 -9.28
N LEU A 155 10.73 15.05 -8.90
CA LEU A 155 11.86 14.62 -8.07
C LEU A 155 11.42 14.24 -6.65
N ASP A 156 10.44 14.95 -6.11
CA ASP A 156 9.82 14.67 -4.80
C ASP A 156 9.08 13.32 -4.82
N ASP A 157 8.23 13.09 -5.82
CA ASP A 157 7.47 11.84 -5.94
C ASP A 157 8.36 10.59 -6.10
N MET A 158 9.48 10.70 -6.82
CA MET A 158 10.44 9.60 -6.97
C MET A 158 11.19 9.31 -5.66
N ALA A 159 11.50 10.34 -4.87
CA ALA A 159 12.08 10.17 -3.54
C ALA A 159 11.10 9.46 -2.60
N CYS A 160 9.81 9.82 -2.64
CA CYS A 160 8.75 9.16 -1.90
C CYS A 160 8.59 7.68 -2.31
N ALA A 161 8.54 7.39 -3.61
CA ALA A 161 8.49 6.02 -4.12
C ALA A 161 9.72 5.20 -3.70
N THR A 162 10.90 5.83 -3.67
CA THR A 162 12.14 5.21 -3.19
C THR A 162 12.07 4.85 -1.71
N ALA A 163 11.60 5.77 -0.86
CA ALA A 163 11.42 5.52 0.57
C ALA A 163 10.46 4.35 0.83
N TRP A 164 9.35 4.29 0.10
CA TRP A 164 8.43 3.16 0.10
C TRP A 164 9.11 1.84 -0.29
N GLY A 165 9.82 1.82 -1.42
CA GLY A 165 10.52 0.64 -1.91
C GLY A 165 11.55 0.11 -0.91
N ASP A 166 12.35 1.00 -0.31
CA ASP A 166 13.34 0.64 0.71
C ASP A 166 12.72 0.09 1.98
N PHE A 167 11.60 0.66 2.41
CA PHE A 167 10.87 0.17 3.56
C PHE A 167 10.30 -1.23 3.30
N LEU A 168 9.59 -1.41 2.19
CA LEU A 168 9.01 -2.69 1.79
C LEU A 168 10.08 -3.77 1.62
N LEU A 169 11.22 -3.43 1.01
CA LEU A 169 12.35 -4.36 0.87
C LEU A 169 12.85 -4.84 2.23
N ALA A 170 12.99 -3.93 3.20
CA ALA A 170 13.48 -4.25 4.52
C ALA A 170 12.56 -5.20 5.29
N ILE A 171 11.23 -5.09 5.12
CA ILE A 171 10.24 -5.83 5.93
C ILE A 171 9.54 -6.98 5.19
N ARG A 172 9.88 -7.25 3.93
CA ARG A 172 9.19 -8.18 3.04
C ARG A 172 8.89 -9.57 3.63
N SER A 173 9.76 -10.08 4.49
CA SER A 173 9.59 -11.39 5.16
C SER A 173 8.51 -11.41 6.25
N LYS A 174 8.06 -10.23 6.70
CA LYS A 174 7.08 -10.04 7.76
C LYS A 174 5.73 -9.50 7.26
N LEU A 175 5.70 -8.97 6.04
CA LEU A 175 4.53 -8.29 5.46
C LEU A 175 3.41 -9.29 5.17
N THR A 176 2.20 -9.02 5.67
CA THR A 176 1.02 -9.83 5.39
C THR A 176 0.09 -9.13 4.41
N HIS A 177 -0.13 -7.82 4.55
CA HIS A 177 -1.00 -7.04 3.68
C HIS A 177 -0.28 -5.84 3.08
N LEU A 178 -0.40 -5.66 1.76
CA LEU A 178 0.10 -4.48 1.03
C LEU A 178 -1.04 -3.80 0.28
N SER A 179 -1.26 -2.51 0.54
CA SER A 179 -2.25 -1.71 -0.20
C SER A 179 -1.67 -0.38 -0.68
N VAL A 180 -1.60 -0.18 -1.98
CA VAL A 180 -1.04 1.05 -2.58
C VAL A 180 -2.07 1.68 -3.51
N TRP A 181 -2.28 2.99 -3.38
CA TRP A 181 -3.20 3.72 -4.26
C TRP A 181 -2.72 5.11 -4.67
N GLY A 182 -3.36 5.68 -5.70
CA GLY A 182 -3.15 7.06 -6.13
C GLY A 182 -2.17 7.21 -7.30
N LYS A 183 -1.77 8.46 -7.59
CA LYS A 183 -1.09 8.79 -8.85
C LYS A 183 0.36 8.32 -8.93
N GLY A 184 1.09 8.27 -7.81
CA GLY A 184 2.48 7.80 -7.80
C GLY A 184 2.64 6.29 -7.66
N THR A 185 1.55 5.51 -7.71
CA THR A 185 1.62 4.04 -7.69
C THR A 185 2.56 3.52 -8.78
N ASN A 186 2.50 4.07 -10.01
CA ASN A 186 3.38 3.65 -11.11
C ASN A 186 4.88 3.86 -10.80
N LEU A 187 5.26 4.92 -10.10
CA LEU A 187 6.63 5.18 -9.69
C LEU A 187 7.09 4.14 -8.67
N LEU A 188 6.23 3.80 -7.71
CA LEU A 188 6.54 2.72 -6.77
C LEU A 188 6.69 1.38 -7.49
N LEU A 189 5.81 1.04 -8.43
CA LEU A 189 5.94 -0.20 -9.22
C LEU A 189 7.30 -0.28 -9.94
N LYS A 190 7.74 0.82 -10.56
CA LYS A 190 9.07 0.92 -11.21
C LYS A 190 10.22 0.75 -10.20
N VAL A 191 10.12 1.37 -9.03
CA VAL A 191 11.12 1.22 -7.95
C VAL A 191 11.19 -0.24 -7.48
N LEU A 192 10.04 -0.86 -7.21
CA LEU A 192 9.97 -2.26 -6.79
C LEU A 192 10.55 -3.19 -7.86
N ASP A 193 10.23 -2.98 -9.14
CA ASP A 193 10.79 -3.79 -10.23
C ASP A 193 12.32 -3.69 -10.31
N SER A 194 12.85 -2.47 -10.19
CA SER A 194 14.30 -2.23 -10.23
C SER A 194 15.06 -2.81 -9.04
N ARG A 195 14.44 -2.86 -7.85
CA ARG A 195 15.11 -3.24 -6.59
C ARG A 195 14.83 -4.66 -6.15
N MET A 196 13.74 -5.27 -6.61
CA MET A 196 13.23 -6.54 -6.07
C MET A 196 13.26 -7.69 -7.07
N SER A 197 13.71 -7.48 -8.31
CA SER A 197 13.67 -8.51 -9.35
C SER A 197 14.39 -9.84 -9.03
N GLU A 198 15.36 -9.85 -8.10
CA GLU A 198 16.19 -11.05 -7.81
C GLU A 198 15.86 -11.78 -6.48
N SER A 199 15.12 -11.16 -5.54
CA SER A 199 14.89 -11.74 -4.19
C SER A 199 13.55 -11.32 -3.60
N MET A 200 12.48 -11.53 -4.35
CA MET A 200 11.12 -11.10 -3.97
C MET A 200 10.27 -12.18 -3.33
N GLU A 201 10.81 -12.85 -2.32
CA GLU A 201 9.97 -13.69 -1.48
C GLU A 201 9.27 -12.79 -0.44
N MET A 202 7.95 -12.67 -0.58
CA MET A 202 7.04 -12.14 0.44
C MET A 202 6.22 -13.31 1.00
N PRO A 203 6.83 -14.22 1.79
CA PRO A 203 6.21 -15.50 2.12
C PRO A 203 4.88 -15.32 2.87
N LEU A 204 4.77 -14.31 3.74
CA LEU A 204 3.57 -14.08 4.55
C LEU A 204 2.48 -13.25 3.88
N LEU A 205 2.75 -12.64 2.72
CA LEU A 205 1.80 -11.76 2.03
C LEU A 205 0.59 -12.54 1.54
N ASP A 206 -0.60 -12.28 2.06
CA ASP A 206 -1.84 -12.92 1.62
C ASP A 206 -2.91 -11.94 1.13
N GLU A 207 -2.70 -10.63 1.32
CA GLU A 207 -3.52 -9.56 0.76
C GLU A 207 -2.65 -8.58 -0.04
N LEU A 208 -3.02 -8.39 -1.30
CA LEU A 208 -2.37 -7.44 -2.21
C LEU A 208 -3.41 -6.55 -2.88
N SER A 209 -3.29 -5.25 -2.68
CA SER A 209 -4.16 -4.23 -3.26
C SER A 209 -3.34 -3.15 -3.94
N ILE A 210 -3.56 -2.95 -5.24
CA ILE A 210 -2.88 -1.94 -6.03
C ILE A 210 -3.90 -1.21 -6.89
N SER A 211 -3.97 0.09 -6.73
CA SER A 211 -4.82 0.99 -7.50
C SER A 211 -4.01 2.20 -7.97
N GLY A 212 -4.35 2.74 -9.14
CA GLY A 212 -3.71 3.93 -9.69
C GLY A 212 -3.54 3.83 -11.19
N ASP A 213 -2.93 4.83 -11.79
CA ASP A 213 -2.71 4.83 -13.23
C ASP A 213 -1.52 3.95 -13.60
N TRP A 214 -1.80 2.70 -14.00
CA TRP A 214 -0.79 1.80 -14.53
C TRP A 214 -0.39 2.26 -15.93
N GLU A 215 0.90 2.50 -16.13
CA GLU A 215 1.49 2.73 -17.45
C GLU A 215 2.02 1.43 -18.09
N GLN A 216 2.28 0.43 -17.24
CA GLN A 216 2.86 -0.86 -17.62
C GLN A 216 1.83 -1.96 -17.47
N SER A 217 1.99 -3.02 -18.25
CA SER A 217 1.16 -4.21 -18.11
C SER A 217 1.48 -4.96 -16.80
N LEU A 218 0.57 -5.82 -16.34
CA LEU A 218 0.70 -6.49 -15.03
C LEU A 218 2.00 -7.30 -14.92
N PHE A 219 2.39 -8.01 -15.99
CA PHE A 219 3.58 -8.86 -16.01
C PHE A 219 4.82 -8.22 -16.64
N GLU A 220 4.75 -6.96 -17.07
CA GLU A 220 5.96 -6.15 -17.25
C GLU A 220 6.62 -5.86 -15.89
N CYS A 221 5.85 -5.86 -14.80
CA CYS A 221 6.35 -5.85 -13.43
C CYS A 221 6.83 -7.26 -13.02
N ARG A 222 8.12 -7.57 -13.22
CA ARG A 222 8.70 -8.90 -12.95
C ARG A 222 8.52 -9.35 -11.52
N TRP A 223 8.58 -8.39 -10.61
CA TRP A 223 8.38 -8.60 -9.18
C TRP A 223 6.97 -9.15 -8.89
N MET A 224 5.95 -8.62 -9.57
CA MET A 224 4.55 -9.04 -9.43
C MET A 224 4.37 -10.49 -9.88
N GLU A 225 4.93 -10.80 -11.05
CA GLU A 225 4.95 -12.16 -11.59
C GLU A 225 5.63 -13.13 -10.63
N ALA A 226 6.77 -12.75 -10.05
CA ALA A 226 7.52 -13.58 -9.11
C ALA A 226 6.72 -13.87 -7.82
N ILE A 227 5.99 -12.88 -7.28
CA ILE A 227 5.11 -13.09 -6.12
C ILE A 227 3.98 -14.03 -6.47
N LEU A 228 3.24 -13.78 -7.56
CA LEU A 228 2.12 -14.64 -7.93
C LEU A 228 2.58 -16.07 -8.23
N ARG A 229 3.71 -16.22 -8.94
CA ARG A 229 4.29 -17.53 -9.23
C ARG A 229 4.70 -18.26 -7.94
N SER A 230 5.41 -17.63 -7.02
CA SER A 230 5.84 -18.25 -5.76
C SER A 230 4.67 -18.62 -4.85
N LYS A 231 3.55 -17.90 -4.95
CA LYS A 231 2.30 -18.17 -4.22
C LYS A 231 1.32 -19.09 -4.94
N SER A 232 1.71 -19.62 -6.10
CA SER A 232 0.90 -20.59 -6.82
C SER A 232 0.78 -21.90 -6.05
N LYS A 233 -0.35 -22.59 -6.23
CA LYS A 233 -0.61 -23.91 -5.62
C LYS A 233 0.56 -24.88 -5.84
N GLN A 234 1.04 -24.98 -7.08
CA GLN A 234 2.16 -25.86 -7.44
C GLN A 234 3.45 -25.51 -6.70
N SER A 235 3.77 -24.22 -6.58
CA SER A 235 4.99 -23.76 -5.90
C SER A 235 4.91 -23.99 -4.39
N ILE A 236 3.75 -23.74 -3.78
CA ILE A 236 3.51 -23.99 -2.35
C ILE A 236 3.57 -25.50 -2.06
N GLU A 237 2.92 -26.33 -2.86
CA GLU A 237 2.95 -27.80 -2.71
C GLU A 237 4.37 -28.35 -2.85
N ALA A 238 5.15 -27.85 -3.82
CA ALA A 238 6.55 -28.24 -4.00
C ALA A 238 7.43 -27.80 -2.82
N ALA A 239 7.24 -26.58 -2.31
CA ALA A 239 7.96 -26.07 -1.14
C ALA A 239 7.64 -26.91 0.12
N ASN A 240 6.36 -27.25 0.33
CA ASN A 240 5.92 -28.09 1.43
C ASN A 240 6.48 -29.52 1.34
N ALA A 241 6.46 -30.12 0.16
CA ALA A 241 7.05 -31.44 -0.06
C ALA A 241 8.56 -31.45 0.22
N THR A 242 9.27 -30.40 -0.21
CA THR A 242 10.71 -30.24 0.04
C THR A 242 11.00 -30.08 1.53
N ALA A 243 10.22 -29.26 2.24
CA ALA A 243 10.34 -29.07 3.69
C ALA A 243 10.05 -30.35 4.48
N ALA A 244 9.05 -31.13 4.06
CA ALA A 244 8.73 -32.43 4.64
C ALA A 244 9.85 -33.46 4.43
N ALA A 245 10.42 -33.52 3.22
CA ALA A 245 11.55 -34.41 2.91
C ALA A 245 12.81 -34.05 3.71
N ALA A 246 13.13 -32.76 3.84
CA ALA A 246 14.26 -32.31 4.66
C ALA A 246 14.10 -32.69 6.14
N SER A 247 12.89 -32.49 6.68
CA SER A 247 12.54 -32.87 8.05
C SER A 247 12.67 -34.38 8.28
N ALA A 248 12.22 -35.20 7.33
CA ALA A 248 12.33 -36.66 7.40
C ALA A 248 13.78 -37.16 7.32
N ALA A 249 14.65 -36.44 6.60
CA ALA A 249 16.07 -36.78 6.46
C ALA A 249 16.92 -36.42 7.70
N GLY A 250 16.33 -35.82 8.75
CA GLY A 250 17.07 -35.35 9.92
C GLY A 250 18.04 -34.21 9.61
N VAL A 251 18.03 -33.69 8.37
CA VAL A 251 18.73 -32.49 7.97
C VAL A 251 17.86 -31.35 8.46
N GLY A 252 18.14 -30.83 9.66
CA GLY A 252 17.49 -29.62 10.15
C GLY A 252 17.56 -28.59 9.02
N ALA A 253 16.41 -28.23 8.46
CA ALA A 253 16.31 -27.50 7.21
C ALA A 253 17.01 -26.15 7.37
N ALA A 254 18.29 -26.09 7.02
CA ALA A 254 19.07 -24.88 6.97
C ALA A 254 18.72 -24.16 5.67
N VAL A 255 17.47 -23.69 5.57
CA VAL A 255 17.05 -22.76 4.54
C VAL A 255 17.01 -21.38 5.18
N VAL A 256 17.80 -20.50 4.58
CA VAL A 256 18.23 -19.18 5.04
C VAL A 256 17.07 -18.33 5.54
N SER A 257 17.09 -17.97 6.83
CA SER A 257 16.35 -16.82 7.35
C SER A 257 17.35 -15.74 7.76
N PRO A 258 17.36 -14.56 7.09
CA PRO A 258 18.21 -13.45 7.48
C PRO A 258 17.54 -12.72 8.64
N GLY A 259 18.00 -13.01 9.86
CA GLY A 259 17.68 -12.21 11.05
C GLY A 259 17.04 -13.01 12.18
N THR A 260 17.88 -13.40 13.13
CA THR A 260 17.54 -13.86 14.49
C THR A 260 16.83 -15.21 14.64
N GLY A 261 17.65 -16.26 14.81
CA GLY A 261 17.52 -17.13 15.99
C GLY A 261 16.32 -18.06 16.06
N THR A 262 16.09 -18.86 15.02
CA THR A 262 15.64 -20.27 15.01
C THR A 262 15.27 -20.58 13.57
N GLY A 263 15.88 -21.62 12.98
CA GLY A 263 15.68 -22.02 11.58
C GLY A 263 14.31 -22.64 11.35
N ALA A 264 13.24 -21.88 11.56
CA ALA A 264 11.91 -22.27 11.14
C ALA A 264 11.76 -21.93 9.65
N THR A 265 11.48 -22.96 8.84
CA THR A 265 11.08 -22.78 7.44
C THR A 265 9.81 -21.93 7.43
N VAL A 266 9.89 -20.69 6.93
CA VAL A 266 8.70 -19.86 6.76
C VAL A 266 7.93 -20.42 5.57
N LEU A 267 6.78 -21.04 5.85
CA LEU A 267 5.90 -21.53 4.79
C LEU A 267 5.29 -20.36 4.05
N THR A 268 5.38 -20.38 2.73
CA THR A 268 4.74 -19.37 1.88
C THR A 268 3.22 -19.53 1.95
N MET A 269 2.53 -18.44 2.25
CA MET A 269 1.08 -18.36 2.28
C MET A 269 0.53 -18.06 0.89
N PRO A 270 -0.62 -18.65 0.50
CA PRO A 270 -1.31 -18.29 -0.74
C PRO A 270 -1.92 -16.88 -0.64
N ILE A 271 -2.11 -16.23 -1.79
CA ILE A 271 -2.91 -15.01 -1.87
C ILE A 271 -4.38 -15.34 -1.60
N LYS A 272 -4.97 -14.69 -0.61
CA LYS A 272 -6.40 -14.79 -0.28
C LYS A 272 -7.19 -13.62 -0.84
N GLN A 273 -6.57 -12.45 -0.90
CA GLN A 273 -7.19 -11.21 -1.36
C GLN A 273 -6.30 -10.53 -2.40
N LEU A 274 -6.85 -10.30 -3.60
CA LEU A 274 -6.18 -9.60 -4.68
C LEU A 274 -7.08 -8.51 -5.24
N HIS A 275 -6.60 -7.27 -5.20
CA HIS A 275 -7.27 -6.08 -5.72
C HIS A 275 -6.35 -5.39 -6.72
N LEU A 276 -6.73 -5.38 -7.99
CA LEU A 276 -5.99 -4.70 -9.05
C LEU A 276 -6.95 -3.72 -9.74
N MET A 277 -6.71 -2.42 -9.58
CA MET A 277 -7.60 -1.38 -10.13
C MET A 277 -6.88 -0.52 -11.17
N ASP A 278 -7.63 -0.11 -12.18
CA ASP A 278 -7.29 0.89 -13.19
C ASP A 278 -6.07 0.53 -14.07
N LEU A 279 -5.88 -0.78 -14.32
CA LEU A 279 -4.81 -1.34 -15.15
C LEU A 279 -5.28 -1.79 -16.53
N THR A 280 -4.36 -1.99 -17.47
CA THR A 280 -4.63 -2.70 -18.73
C THR A 280 -4.11 -4.12 -18.62
N VAL A 281 -4.98 -5.12 -18.80
CA VAL A 281 -4.60 -6.54 -18.72
C VAL A 281 -4.79 -7.19 -20.09
N GLN A 282 -3.69 -7.67 -20.67
CA GLN A 282 -3.73 -8.38 -21.93
C GLN A 282 -4.28 -9.81 -21.77
N PRO A 283 -4.87 -10.42 -22.81
CA PRO A 283 -5.39 -11.79 -22.71
C PRO A 283 -4.34 -12.82 -22.23
N SER A 284 -3.10 -12.73 -22.70
CA SER A 284 -2.01 -13.62 -22.24
C SER A 284 -1.68 -13.45 -20.77
N GLU A 285 -1.84 -12.24 -20.23
CA GLU A 285 -1.63 -11.95 -18.81
C GLU A 285 -2.78 -12.50 -17.97
N TRP A 286 -4.01 -12.44 -18.46
CA TRP A 286 -5.11 -13.15 -17.82
C TRP A 286 -4.85 -14.65 -17.73
N GLU A 287 -4.47 -15.28 -18.84
CA GLU A 287 -4.17 -16.72 -18.87
C GLU A 287 -3.09 -17.09 -17.84
N GLN A 288 -2.02 -16.28 -17.76
CA GLN A 288 -0.92 -16.52 -16.84
C GLN A 288 -1.27 -16.23 -15.38
N MET A 289 -2.00 -15.15 -15.10
CA MET A 289 -2.47 -14.81 -13.75
C MET A 289 -3.38 -15.91 -13.22
N LEU A 290 -4.35 -16.38 -14.01
CA LEU A 290 -5.26 -17.45 -13.62
C LEU A 290 -4.54 -18.78 -13.35
N LYS A 291 -3.40 -19.05 -14.00
CA LYS A 291 -2.56 -20.22 -13.69
C LYS A 291 -1.86 -20.11 -12.34
N TYR A 292 -1.56 -18.90 -11.88
CA TYR A 292 -0.89 -18.67 -10.61
C TYR A 292 -1.86 -18.61 -9.42
N LEU A 293 -3.09 -18.17 -9.64
CA LEU A 293 -4.07 -18.02 -8.58
C LEU A 293 -4.68 -19.36 -8.15
N ASP A 294 -4.72 -19.61 -6.84
CA ASP A 294 -5.46 -20.73 -6.26
C ASP A 294 -6.84 -20.26 -5.76
N PHE A 295 -7.84 -20.32 -6.64
CA PHE A 295 -9.21 -19.94 -6.32
C PHE A 295 -9.87 -20.77 -5.22
N SER A 296 -9.26 -21.90 -4.79
CA SER A 296 -9.74 -22.64 -3.61
C SER A 296 -9.36 -21.94 -2.28
N GLN A 297 -8.41 -21.01 -2.31
CA GLN A 297 -7.97 -20.23 -1.15
C GLN A 297 -8.40 -18.76 -1.21
N ILE A 298 -8.72 -18.25 -2.40
CA ILE A 298 -9.16 -16.86 -2.59
C ILE A 298 -10.50 -16.60 -1.92
N THR A 299 -10.54 -15.55 -1.09
CA THR A 299 -11.75 -15.00 -0.49
C THR A 299 -12.20 -13.72 -1.18
N ARG A 300 -11.29 -12.98 -1.82
CA ARG A 300 -11.64 -11.77 -2.58
C ARG A 300 -10.72 -11.60 -3.78
N PHE A 301 -11.31 -11.42 -4.96
CA PHE A 301 -10.59 -11.15 -6.19
C PHE A 301 -11.31 -10.05 -6.95
N ASP A 302 -10.65 -8.91 -7.12
CA ASP A 302 -11.24 -7.71 -7.67
C ASP A 302 -10.29 -7.16 -8.72
N VAL A 303 -10.73 -7.14 -9.98
CA VAL A 303 -9.96 -6.62 -11.09
C VAL A 303 -10.80 -5.60 -11.83
N ARG A 304 -10.35 -4.34 -11.83
CA ARG A 304 -10.89 -3.29 -12.67
C ARG A 304 -9.89 -2.90 -13.74
N GLN A 305 -10.19 -3.21 -14.99
CA GLN A 305 -9.32 -2.95 -16.12
C GLN A 305 -9.89 -1.90 -17.08
N LYS A 306 -9.00 -1.18 -17.77
CA LYS A 306 -9.33 -0.11 -18.74
C LYS A 306 -9.73 -0.65 -20.13
N ASN A 307 -9.31 -1.86 -20.46
CA ASN A 307 -9.62 -2.51 -21.74
C ASN A 307 -10.77 -3.51 -21.59
N ALA A 308 -11.48 -3.82 -22.68
CA ALA A 308 -12.56 -4.82 -22.69
C ALA A 308 -12.05 -6.23 -22.40
N ILE A 309 -12.80 -7.04 -21.64
CA ILE A 309 -12.60 -8.50 -21.64
C ILE A 309 -13.15 -9.08 -22.93
N ILE A 310 -12.36 -9.95 -23.56
CA ILE A 310 -12.80 -10.76 -24.70
C ILE A 310 -13.40 -12.07 -24.20
N HIS A 311 -14.32 -12.66 -24.98
CA HIS A 311 -14.97 -13.94 -24.70
C HIS A 311 -13.98 -15.04 -24.23
N LYS A 312 -12.85 -15.17 -24.93
CA LYS A 312 -11.82 -16.17 -24.60
C LYS A 312 -11.23 -15.99 -23.20
N THR A 313 -11.00 -14.74 -22.78
CA THR A 313 -10.49 -14.41 -21.45
C THR A 313 -11.51 -14.76 -20.37
N TYR A 314 -12.79 -14.45 -20.63
CA TYR A 314 -13.86 -14.82 -19.71
C TYR A 314 -14.01 -16.34 -19.58
N GLN A 315 -13.92 -17.08 -20.69
CA GLN A 315 -13.91 -18.54 -20.67
C GLN A 315 -12.78 -19.10 -19.79
N TRP A 316 -11.54 -18.61 -19.93
CA TRP A 316 -10.43 -19.03 -19.09
C TRP A 316 -10.67 -18.76 -17.61
N PHE A 317 -11.27 -17.61 -17.28
CA PHE A 317 -11.65 -17.30 -15.92
C PHE A 317 -12.66 -18.32 -15.37
N VAL A 318 -13.72 -18.61 -16.11
CA VAL A 318 -14.73 -19.61 -15.70
C VAL A 318 -14.10 -21.00 -15.54
N GLU A 319 -13.20 -21.39 -16.44
CA GLU A 319 -12.47 -22.66 -16.38
C GLU A 319 -11.59 -22.77 -15.12
N ALA A 320 -10.94 -21.68 -14.72
CA ALA A 320 -10.07 -21.63 -13.53
C ALA A 320 -10.83 -21.77 -12.19
N LEU A 321 -12.15 -21.50 -12.17
CA LEU A 321 -12.96 -21.67 -10.96
C LEU A 321 -13.03 -23.15 -10.54
N PRO A 322 -12.74 -23.49 -9.27
CA PRO A 322 -12.72 -24.88 -8.82
C PRO A 322 -14.12 -25.33 -8.42
N ALA A 323 -14.57 -26.45 -9.00
CA ALA A 323 -15.91 -26.99 -8.74
C ALA A 323 -16.06 -27.48 -7.28
N GLY A 324 -17.01 -26.93 -6.54
CA GLY A 324 -17.35 -27.31 -5.17
C GLY A 324 -16.28 -27.00 -4.11
N GLN A 325 -15.22 -26.28 -4.48
CA GLN A 325 -14.06 -26.02 -3.62
C GLN A 325 -13.79 -24.52 -3.38
N MET A 326 -14.64 -23.62 -3.88
CA MET A 326 -14.49 -22.20 -3.57
C MET A 326 -14.73 -21.96 -2.07
N LYS A 327 -14.16 -20.89 -1.52
CA LYS A 327 -14.41 -20.51 -0.13
C LYS A 327 -15.79 -19.89 -0.01
N SER A 328 -16.49 -20.18 1.08
CA SER A 328 -17.70 -19.45 1.45
C SER A 328 -17.39 -17.96 1.59
N ARG A 329 -18.24 -17.10 1.01
CA ARG A 329 -18.07 -15.63 0.93
C ARG A 329 -16.94 -15.18 0.00
N CYS A 330 -16.64 -15.95 -1.04
CA CYS A 330 -15.78 -15.49 -2.12
C CYS A 330 -16.49 -14.37 -2.89
N SER A 331 -15.83 -13.22 -3.04
CA SER A 331 -16.31 -12.12 -3.88
C SER A 331 -15.36 -11.94 -5.04
N ILE A 332 -15.86 -12.14 -6.25
CA ILE A 332 -15.15 -11.92 -7.50
C ILE A 332 -15.81 -10.75 -8.22
N ALA A 333 -15.05 -9.69 -8.48
CA ALA A 333 -15.51 -8.55 -9.25
C ALA A 333 -14.56 -8.31 -10.42
N ILE A 334 -15.12 -8.25 -11.63
CA ILE A 334 -14.38 -7.93 -12.84
C ILE A 334 -15.10 -6.77 -13.53
N HIS A 335 -14.42 -5.64 -13.67
CA HIS A 335 -14.94 -4.44 -14.30
C HIS A 335 -14.07 -4.07 -15.49
N ASP A 336 -14.68 -3.88 -16.66
CA ASP A 336 -14.05 -3.29 -17.83
C ASP A 336 -14.79 -2.05 -18.34
N ASP A 337 -14.09 -1.23 -19.13
CA ASP A 337 -14.67 -0.06 -19.82
C ASP A 337 -15.29 -0.44 -21.18
N GLY A 338 -15.35 -1.73 -21.52
CA GLY A 338 -15.76 -2.21 -22.83
C GLY A 338 -16.60 -3.46 -22.72
N THR A 339 -17.91 -3.27 -22.79
CA THR A 339 -18.93 -4.27 -22.49
C THR A 339 -18.72 -5.58 -23.26
N LEU A 340 -18.27 -6.63 -22.55
CA LEU A 340 -18.63 -8.00 -22.88
C LEU A 340 -20.16 -8.07 -23.02
N ASP A 341 -20.67 -8.69 -24.09
CA ASP A 341 -22.11 -8.77 -24.30
C ASP A 341 -22.76 -9.61 -23.18
N GLY A 342 -23.91 -9.15 -22.69
CA GLY A 342 -24.60 -9.83 -21.59
C GLY A 342 -24.99 -11.27 -21.92
N GLU A 343 -25.22 -11.60 -23.20
CA GLU A 343 -25.52 -12.96 -23.65
C GLU A 343 -24.35 -13.91 -23.37
N THR A 344 -23.12 -13.49 -23.66
CA THR A 344 -21.91 -14.25 -23.29
C THR A 344 -21.83 -14.49 -21.78
N ILE A 345 -22.08 -13.47 -20.95
CA ILE A 345 -22.03 -13.62 -19.48
C ILE A 345 -23.07 -14.65 -19.01
N LEU A 346 -24.30 -14.53 -19.50
CA LEU A 346 -25.41 -15.42 -19.16
C LEU A 346 -25.18 -16.85 -19.67
N ALA A 347 -24.50 -17.04 -20.80
CA ALA A 347 -24.18 -18.38 -21.33
C ALA A 347 -23.27 -19.19 -20.38
N TYR A 348 -22.46 -18.53 -19.56
CA TYR A 348 -21.61 -19.18 -18.54
C TYR A 348 -22.24 -19.21 -17.15
N GLU A 349 -23.41 -18.60 -16.95
CA GLU A 349 -24.05 -18.50 -15.63
C GLU A 349 -24.32 -19.87 -15.02
N ASP A 350 -24.90 -20.80 -15.78
CA ASP A 350 -25.21 -22.16 -15.31
C ASP A 350 -23.94 -22.94 -14.94
N ILE A 351 -22.85 -22.72 -15.69
CA ILE A 351 -21.54 -23.35 -15.42
C ILE A 351 -20.98 -22.81 -14.11
N ILE A 352 -21.02 -21.49 -13.90
CA ILE A 352 -20.56 -20.85 -12.67
C ILE A 352 -21.39 -21.30 -11.47
N ARG A 353 -22.73 -21.29 -11.57
CA ARG A 353 -23.65 -21.77 -10.53
C ARG A 353 -23.38 -23.23 -10.19
N GLY A 354 -23.20 -24.07 -11.21
CA GLY A 354 -22.84 -25.48 -11.03
C GLY A 354 -21.51 -25.68 -10.30
N LYS A 355 -20.51 -24.85 -10.60
CA LYS A 355 -19.20 -24.87 -9.92
C LYS A 355 -19.27 -24.37 -8.48
N ALA A 356 -20.12 -23.39 -8.18
CA ALA A 356 -20.21 -22.84 -6.83
C ALA A 356 -21.00 -23.72 -5.84
N CYS A 357 -21.90 -24.59 -6.33
CA CYS A 357 -22.57 -25.67 -5.60
C CYS A 357 -22.89 -25.36 -4.12
N GLY A 358 -23.87 -24.48 -3.88
CA GLY A 358 -24.40 -24.20 -2.54
C GLY A 358 -23.48 -23.37 -1.64
N GLN A 359 -22.43 -22.77 -2.19
CA GLN A 359 -21.57 -21.83 -1.49
C GLN A 359 -22.01 -20.40 -1.75
N ASN A 360 -22.03 -19.57 -0.70
CA ASN A 360 -22.30 -18.13 -0.82
C ASN A 360 -21.15 -17.44 -1.58
N VAL A 361 -21.17 -17.50 -2.91
CA VAL A 361 -20.19 -16.87 -3.80
C VAL A 361 -20.90 -15.77 -4.58
N MET A 362 -20.25 -14.62 -4.68
CA MET A 362 -20.72 -13.50 -5.49
C MET A 362 -19.71 -13.28 -6.60
N ILE A 363 -20.13 -13.53 -7.84
CA ILE A 363 -19.36 -13.16 -9.02
C ILE A 363 -20.07 -12.02 -9.71
N MET A 364 -19.37 -10.91 -9.88
CA MET A 364 -19.84 -9.72 -10.58
C MET A 364 -18.93 -9.45 -11.78
N VAL A 365 -19.51 -9.35 -12.96
CA VAL A 365 -18.77 -9.01 -14.19
C VAL A 365 -19.51 -7.87 -14.86
N ASN A 366 -18.89 -6.70 -14.95
CA ASN A 366 -19.50 -5.49 -15.54
C ASN A 366 -20.89 -5.14 -14.97
N GLY A 367 -21.09 -5.39 -13.67
CA GLY A 367 -22.38 -5.15 -12.99
C GLY A 367 -23.42 -6.27 -13.17
N TYR A 368 -23.15 -7.31 -13.96
CA TYR A 368 -23.95 -8.52 -13.97
C TYR A 368 -23.59 -9.39 -12.77
N HIS A 369 -24.58 -9.68 -11.93
CA HIS A 369 -24.40 -10.44 -10.70
C HIS A 369 -24.83 -11.89 -10.88
N ILE A 370 -23.93 -12.81 -10.59
CA ILE A 370 -24.21 -14.23 -10.45
C ILE A 370 -24.09 -14.57 -8.97
N PHE A 371 -25.25 -14.75 -8.33
CA PHE A 371 -25.36 -15.20 -6.95
C PHE A 371 -25.59 -16.71 -6.93
N THR A 372 -24.84 -17.42 -6.09
CA THR A 372 -24.89 -18.88 -5.99
C THR A 372 -25.12 -19.38 -4.58
#